data_AF-A0A1G7WED3-F1
#
_entry.id   AF-A0A1G7WED3-F1
#
_cell.length_a   1.000
_cell.length_b   1.000
_cell.length_c   1.000
_cell.angle_alpha   90.00
_cell.angle_beta   90.00
_cell.angle_gamma   90.00
#
_symmetry.space_group_name_H-M   'P 1'
#
loop_
_entity.id
_entity.type
_entity.pdbx_description
1 polymer ?
#
loop_
_entity_poly.entity_id
_entity_poly.type
_entity_poly.pdbx_seq_one_letter_code
_entity_poly.pdbx_strand_id
1 'polypeptide(L)'
;MSIQEFLIPLLAASVIAGTPILYAALGELITERAGIINLGVEGIMLVGAVSGFMMAVTSGNPWYGLLASMLAGGALALIHAFLTITLRANQVVSGLALTIFGTGLSGYLGKEYIGIPVPKPFEVIPLGPLGDIPFIGPILFQHDALVYISYILVVAIWYFMFHTRPGLNLRALGENPAAMDALGLNVFYLRYIYVVVGGALGGIGGAYLSLAYAPSWLENMTAGRGWIAVALVIFALWNPWRALMGAYLFGGIDALGFRLQVLGIQMSPFFLKMLPYLFTVLILVFVVARQKGRLTAPGALGLSYDREER
;
A
#
# COMPACT_ATOMS: atom_id res chain seq x y z
N MET A 1 9.93 -22.07 -25.11
CA MET A 1 9.05 -21.05 -24.51
C MET A 1 9.13 -19.81 -25.37
N SER A 2 8.04 -19.43 -26.03
CA SER A 2 8.03 -18.18 -26.79
C SER A 2 8.20 -16.99 -25.84
N ILE A 3 8.75 -15.88 -26.32
CA ILE A 3 8.88 -14.65 -25.52
C ILE A 3 7.52 -14.22 -24.96
N GLN A 4 6.43 -14.45 -25.69
CA GLN A 4 5.07 -14.13 -25.28
C GLN A 4 4.56 -15.04 -24.15
N GLU A 5 4.82 -16.35 -24.21
CA GLU A 5 4.51 -17.31 -23.13
C GLU A 5 5.24 -16.98 -21.82
N PHE A 6 6.41 -16.36 -21.92
CA PHE A 6 7.13 -15.88 -20.75
C PHE A 6 6.62 -14.52 -20.26
N LEU A 7 6.48 -13.53 -21.15
CA LEU A 7 6.16 -12.15 -20.76
C LEU A 7 4.73 -11.98 -20.25
N ILE A 8 3.72 -12.58 -20.89
CA ILE A 8 2.32 -12.33 -20.54
C ILE A 8 2.01 -12.75 -19.09
N PRO A 9 2.33 -13.98 -18.64
CA PRO A 9 2.00 -14.37 -17.28
C PRO A 9 2.91 -13.69 -16.25
N LEU A 10 4.10 -13.21 -16.65
CA LEU A 10 4.99 -12.44 -15.79
C LEU A 10 4.36 -11.06 -15.52
N LEU A 11 3.88 -10.38 -16.56
CA LEU A 11 3.21 -9.09 -16.44
C LEU A 11 1.88 -9.21 -15.67
N ALA A 12 1.10 -10.28 -15.90
CA ALA A 12 -0.11 -10.55 -15.12
C ALA A 12 0.22 -10.78 -13.63
N ALA A 13 1.24 -11.59 -13.33
CA ALA A 13 1.70 -11.80 -11.96
C ALA A 13 2.27 -10.52 -11.32
N SER A 14 2.83 -9.62 -12.12
CA SER A 14 3.33 -8.31 -11.65
C SER A 14 2.20 -7.44 -11.10
N VAL A 15 1.04 -7.45 -11.76
CA VAL A 15 -0.17 -6.77 -11.29
C VAL A 15 -0.65 -7.37 -9.98
N ILE A 16 -0.76 -8.70 -9.93
CA ILE A 16 -1.25 -9.42 -8.74
C ILE A 16 -0.33 -9.18 -7.54
N ALA A 17 0.98 -9.35 -7.69
CA ALA A 17 1.96 -9.17 -6.62
C ALA A 17 2.17 -7.70 -6.23
N GLY A 18 1.95 -6.76 -7.15
CA GLY A 18 2.10 -5.33 -6.92
C GLY A 18 0.88 -4.65 -6.30
N THR A 19 -0.33 -5.20 -6.48
CA THR A 19 -1.58 -4.65 -5.94
C THR A 19 -1.59 -4.40 -4.42
N PRO A 20 -1.10 -5.29 -3.53
CA PRO A 20 -1.08 -5.00 -2.09
C PRO A 20 -0.11 -3.85 -1.75
N ILE A 21 1.02 -3.75 -2.48
CA ILE A 21 1.98 -2.64 -2.35
C ILE A 21 1.32 -1.34 -2.81
N LEU A 22 0.54 -1.38 -3.89
CA LEU A 22 -0.18 -0.22 -4.41
C LEU A 22 -1.18 0.34 -3.40
N TYR A 23 -2.00 -0.52 -2.77
CA TYR A 23 -2.96 -0.09 -1.75
C TYR A 23 -2.27 0.62 -0.58
N ALA A 24 -1.21 0.01 -0.05
CA ALA A 24 -0.40 0.60 1.02
C ALA A 24 0.24 1.93 0.56
N ALA A 25 0.80 1.97 -0.64
CA ALA A 25 1.46 3.17 -1.17
C ALA A 25 0.47 4.30 -1.45
N LEU A 26 -0.75 4.02 -1.91
CA LEU A 26 -1.80 5.04 -2.06
C LEU A 26 -2.25 5.59 -0.71
N GLY A 27 -2.33 4.74 0.30
CA GLY A 27 -2.61 5.15 1.68
C GLY A 27 -1.53 6.06 2.24
N GLU A 28 -0.27 5.63 2.17
CA GLU A 28 0.89 6.42 2.60
C GLU A 28 1.04 7.72 1.80
N LEU A 29 0.75 7.69 0.49
CA LEU A 29 0.76 8.89 -0.34
C LEU A 29 -0.22 9.95 0.17
N ILE A 30 -1.43 9.57 0.60
CA ILE A 30 -2.40 10.50 1.20
C ILE A 30 -1.90 11.01 2.55
N THR A 31 -1.42 10.11 3.41
CA THR A 31 -0.91 10.42 4.75
C THR A 31 0.26 11.40 4.70
N GLU A 32 1.26 11.10 3.87
CA GLU A 32 2.45 11.92 3.71
C GLU A 32 2.13 13.25 3.03
N ARG A 33 1.19 13.28 2.07
CA ARG A 33 0.72 14.55 1.49
C ARG A 33 0.04 15.46 2.52
N ALA A 34 -0.45 14.92 3.64
CA ALA A 34 -0.95 15.71 4.78
C ALA A 34 0.16 16.14 5.76
N GLY A 35 1.42 15.76 5.51
CA GLY A 35 2.59 16.08 6.32
C GLY A 35 2.89 15.08 7.43
N ILE A 36 2.26 13.90 7.44
CA ILE A 36 2.49 12.86 8.45
C ILE A 36 3.20 11.66 7.81
N ILE A 37 4.27 11.18 8.45
CA ILE A 37 5.00 9.98 8.06
C ILE A 37 4.45 8.80 8.86
N ASN A 38 4.03 7.73 8.19
CA ASN A 38 3.53 6.54 8.86
C ASN A 38 4.35 5.28 8.50
N LEU A 39 5.45 5.09 9.24
CA LEU A 39 6.26 3.85 9.17
C LEU A 39 5.57 2.65 9.85
N GLY A 40 4.31 2.80 10.28
CA GLY A 40 3.47 1.76 10.87
C GLY A 40 2.73 0.89 9.85
N VAL A 41 2.83 1.21 8.56
CA VAL A 41 2.02 0.58 7.49
C VAL A 41 2.19 -0.94 7.40
N GLU A 42 3.38 -1.48 7.70
CA GLU A 42 3.62 -2.93 7.74
C GLU A 42 2.73 -3.61 8.80
N GLY A 43 2.69 -3.05 10.02
CA GLY A 43 1.82 -3.55 11.09
C GLY A 43 0.33 -3.35 10.78
N ILE A 44 -0.03 -2.23 10.15
CA ILE A 44 -1.41 -1.94 9.71
C ILE A 44 -1.86 -2.98 8.67
N MET A 45 -1.02 -3.30 7.69
CA MET A 45 -1.32 -4.33 6.70
C MET A 45 -1.49 -5.70 7.36
N LEU A 46 -0.62 -6.08 8.29
CA LEU A 46 -0.73 -7.37 8.99
C LEU A 46 -2.00 -7.49 9.83
N VAL A 47 -2.34 -6.45 10.59
CA VAL A 47 -3.58 -6.43 11.40
C VAL A 47 -4.82 -6.35 10.50
N GLY A 48 -4.74 -5.65 9.38
CA GLY A 48 -5.77 -5.68 8.34
C GLY A 48 -5.97 -7.07 7.74
N ALA A 49 -4.87 -7.75 7.37
CA ALA A 49 -4.88 -9.08 6.77
C ALA A 49 -5.52 -10.12 7.70
N VAL A 50 -5.12 -10.16 8.97
CA VAL A 50 -5.67 -11.11 9.94
C VAL A 50 -7.13 -10.81 10.27
N SER A 51 -7.49 -9.53 10.48
CA SER A 51 -8.86 -9.15 10.83
C SER A 51 -9.84 -9.47 9.69
N GLY A 52 -9.41 -9.21 8.45
CA GLY A 52 -10.19 -9.57 7.28
C GLY A 52 -10.30 -11.06 7.06
N PHE A 53 -9.21 -11.80 7.28
CA PHE A 53 -9.22 -13.26 7.20
C PHE A 53 -10.18 -13.87 8.22
N MET A 54 -10.08 -13.48 9.49
CA MET A 54 -10.98 -13.93 10.56
C MET A 54 -12.45 -13.66 10.23
N MET A 55 -12.76 -12.45 9.75
CA MET A 55 -14.14 -12.09 9.39
C MET A 55 -14.62 -12.84 8.14
N ALA A 56 -13.77 -13.05 7.13
CA ALA A 56 -14.13 -13.82 5.94
C ALA A 56 -14.37 -15.30 6.25
N VAL A 57 -13.56 -15.91 7.12
CA VAL A 57 -13.72 -17.30 7.57
C VAL A 57 -15.01 -17.49 8.37
N THR A 58 -15.26 -16.60 9.33
CA THR A 58 -16.44 -16.72 10.23
C THR A 58 -17.75 -16.37 9.52
N SER A 59 -17.75 -15.36 8.65
CA SER A 59 -18.97 -14.94 7.93
C SER A 59 -19.20 -15.67 6.60
N GLY A 60 -18.17 -16.32 6.04
CA GLY A 60 -18.20 -16.91 4.70
C GLY A 60 -18.23 -15.88 3.56
N ASN A 61 -18.04 -14.59 3.83
CA ASN A 61 -18.11 -13.53 2.83
C ASN A 61 -16.83 -12.66 2.79
N PRO A 62 -16.08 -12.65 1.67
CA PRO A 62 -14.83 -11.91 1.57
C PRO A 62 -15.02 -10.38 1.63
N TRP A 63 -16.21 -9.85 1.32
CA TRP A 63 -16.50 -8.41 1.43
C TRP A 63 -16.62 -7.93 2.87
N TYR A 64 -17.14 -8.77 3.77
CA TYR A 64 -17.09 -8.48 5.20
C TYR A 64 -15.67 -8.57 5.75
N GLY A 65 -14.86 -9.50 5.21
CA GLY A 65 -13.42 -9.52 5.42
C GLY A 65 -12.76 -8.20 5.04
N LEU A 66 -13.00 -7.72 3.82
CA LEU A 66 -12.49 -6.44 3.34
C LEU A 66 -12.88 -5.25 4.24
N LEU A 67 -14.15 -5.19 4.65
CA LEU A 67 -14.64 -4.15 5.56
C LEU A 67 -13.93 -4.21 6.93
N ALA A 68 -13.78 -5.41 7.50
CA ALA A 68 -13.06 -5.59 8.76
C ALA A 68 -11.60 -5.17 8.66
N SER A 69 -10.91 -5.52 7.56
CA SER A 69 -9.54 -5.07 7.31
C SER A 69 -9.41 -3.56 7.22
N MET A 70 -10.33 -2.91 6.49
CA MET A 70 -10.36 -1.46 6.33
C MET A 70 -10.55 -0.75 7.68
N LEU A 71 -11.48 -1.24 8.51
CA LEU A 71 -11.74 -0.69 9.84
C LEU A 71 -10.57 -0.92 10.79
N ALA A 72 -9.98 -2.12 10.80
CA ALA A 72 -8.83 -2.44 11.64
C ALA A 72 -7.59 -1.60 11.28
N GLY A 73 -7.33 -1.44 9.97
CA GLY A 73 -6.25 -0.58 9.50
C GLY A 73 -6.46 0.90 9.84
N GLY A 74 -7.68 1.40 9.66
CA GLY A 74 -8.06 2.75 10.09
C GLY A 74 -7.95 2.96 11.60
N ALA A 75 -8.30 1.96 12.41
CA ALA A 75 -8.19 2.02 13.86
C ALA A 75 -6.73 2.10 14.35
N LEU A 76 -5.82 1.33 13.76
CA LEU A 76 -4.38 1.45 14.07
C LEU A 76 -3.81 2.79 13.62
N ALA A 77 -4.19 3.27 12.44
CA ALA A 77 -3.78 4.58 11.99
C ALA A 77 -4.35 5.71 12.86
N LEU A 78 -5.54 5.53 13.46
CA LEU A 78 -6.08 6.48 14.44
C LEU A 78 -5.22 6.56 15.70
N ILE A 79 -4.66 5.43 16.18
CA ILE A 79 -3.70 5.43 17.29
C ILE A 79 -2.47 6.25 16.91
N HIS A 80 -1.92 6.01 15.72
CA HIS A 80 -0.77 6.76 15.22
C HIS A 80 -1.06 8.26 15.07
N ALA A 81 -2.21 8.61 14.48
CA ALA A 81 -2.70 9.97 14.37
C ALA A 81 -2.80 10.64 15.75
N PHE A 82 -3.33 9.93 16.75
CA PHE A 82 -3.43 10.45 18.11
C PHE A 82 -2.07 10.75 18.74
N LEU A 83 -1.13 9.81 18.65
CA LEU A 83 0.21 9.99 19.19
C LEU A 83 0.96 11.13 18.48
N THR A 84 0.85 11.24 17.17
CA THR A 84 1.67 12.18 16.38
C THR A 84 1.05 13.55 16.20
N ILE A 85 -0.27 13.65 16.09
CA ILE A 85 -0.97 14.91 15.85
C ILE A 85 -1.34 15.59 17.18
N THR A 86 -1.90 14.84 18.12
CA THR A 86 -2.37 15.39 19.40
C THR A 86 -1.27 15.42 20.44
N LEU A 87 -0.56 14.29 20.64
CA LEU A 87 0.53 14.24 21.62
C LEU A 87 1.87 14.71 21.05
N ARG A 88 1.93 15.04 19.74
CA ARG A 88 3.12 15.55 19.05
C ARG A 88 4.34 14.64 19.19
N ALA A 89 4.12 13.35 19.40
CA ALA A 89 5.18 12.36 19.47
C ALA A 89 5.91 12.26 18.13
N ASN A 90 7.18 11.85 18.19
CA ASN A 90 7.98 11.63 16.99
C ASN A 90 7.31 10.58 16.07
N GLN A 91 7.04 10.97 14.83
CA GLN A 91 6.29 10.18 13.86
C GLN A 91 7.02 8.88 13.48
N VAL A 92 8.34 8.92 13.33
CA VAL A 92 9.18 7.75 13.05
C VAL A 92 9.11 6.75 14.19
N VAL A 93 9.24 7.21 15.44
CA VAL A 93 9.16 6.35 16.64
C VAL A 93 7.77 5.74 16.77
N SER A 94 6.71 6.55 16.62
CA SER A 94 5.34 6.08 16.68
C SER A 94 5.04 5.05 15.59
N GLY A 95 5.49 5.28 14.35
CA GLY A 95 5.31 4.35 13.24
C GLY A 95 6.06 3.03 13.45
N LEU A 96 7.33 3.08 13.87
CA LEU A 96 8.11 1.87 14.19
C LEU A 96 7.48 1.06 15.32
N ALA A 97 7.01 1.72 16.37
CA ALA A 97 6.30 1.08 17.47
C ALA A 97 4.99 0.42 16.99
N LEU A 98 4.24 1.08 16.10
CA LEU A 98 3.01 0.53 15.52
C LEU A 98 3.29 -0.68 14.63
N THR A 99 4.40 -0.69 13.89
CA THR A 99 4.82 -1.87 13.12
C THR A 99 5.10 -3.04 14.04
N ILE A 100 5.90 -2.87 15.10
CA ILE A 100 6.19 -3.94 16.06
C ILE A 100 4.91 -4.43 16.74
N PHE A 101 4.06 -3.51 17.18
CA PHE A 101 2.78 -3.81 17.81
C PHE A 101 1.85 -4.58 16.86
N GLY A 102 1.70 -4.11 15.61
CA GLY A 102 0.85 -4.75 14.60
C GLY A 102 1.34 -6.14 14.22
N THR A 103 2.66 -6.34 14.11
CA THR A 103 3.24 -7.67 13.89
C THR A 103 2.87 -8.63 15.03
N GLY A 104 3.11 -8.23 16.29
CA GLY A 104 2.79 -9.08 17.45
C GLY A 104 1.28 -9.33 17.61
N LEU A 105 0.46 -8.29 17.48
CA LEU A 105 -0.99 -8.37 17.59
C LEU A 105 -1.57 -9.28 16.50
N SER A 106 -1.12 -9.14 15.26
CA SER A 106 -1.62 -9.97 14.16
C SER A 106 -1.25 -11.44 14.31
N GLY A 107 -0.02 -11.74 14.74
CA GLY A 107 0.41 -13.12 15.03
C GLY A 107 -0.40 -13.74 16.16
N TYR A 108 -0.69 -12.99 17.22
CA TYR A 108 -1.54 -13.43 18.33
C TYR A 108 -2.97 -13.73 17.88
N LEU A 109 -3.63 -12.79 17.20
CA LEU A 109 -5.03 -12.94 16.74
C LEU A 109 -5.18 -14.07 15.71
N GLY A 110 -4.21 -14.23 14.82
CA GLY A 110 -4.27 -15.17 13.71
C GLY A 110 -3.86 -16.59 14.07
N LYS A 111 -3.35 -16.84 15.28
CA LYS A 111 -2.77 -18.13 15.67
C LYS A 111 -3.71 -19.32 15.45
N GLU A 112 -4.99 -19.18 15.78
CA GLU A 112 -6.00 -20.24 15.62
C GLU A 112 -6.47 -20.40 14.16
N TYR A 113 -6.15 -19.44 13.30
CA TYR A 113 -6.56 -19.40 11.91
C TYR A 113 -5.49 -19.93 10.93
N ILE A 114 -4.30 -20.28 11.44
CA ILE A 114 -3.23 -20.87 10.64
C ILE A 114 -3.69 -22.23 10.10
N GLY A 115 -3.53 -22.42 8.79
CA GLY A 115 -3.90 -23.68 8.10
C GLY A 115 -5.39 -23.81 7.79
N ILE A 116 -6.23 -22.85 8.18
CA ILE A 116 -7.62 -22.77 7.74
C ILE A 116 -7.63 -22.13 6.34
N PRO A 117 -8.31 -22.70 5.33
CA PRO A 117 -8.51 -22.04 4.05
C PRO A 117 -9.65 -21.02 4.14
N VAL A 118 -9.57 -19.93 3.37
CA VAL A 118 -10.72 -19.02 3.26
C VAL A 118 -11.87 -19.72 2.51
N PRO A 119 -13.13 -19.70 3.03
CA PRO A 119 -14.24 -20.42 2.40
C PRO A 119 -14.57 -19.94 0.99
N LYS A 120 -14.49 -18.63 0.76
CA LYS A 120 -14.75 -17.99 -0.53
C LYS A 120 -13.73 -16.88 -0.78
N PRO A 121 -12.64 -17.16 -1.53
CA PRO A 121 -11.68 -16.14 -1.89
C PRO A 121 -12.28 -15.13 -2.88
N PHE A 122 -11.59 -14.02 -3.09
CA PHE A 122 -11.85 -13.19 -4.26
C PHE A 122 -11.40 -13.93 -5.52
N GLU A 123 -12.35 -14.20 -6.41
CA GLU A 123 -12.11 -14.91 -7.66
C GLU A 123 -11.90 -13.93 -8.83
N VAL A 124 -11.27 -14.42 -9.89
CA VAL A 124 -11.10 -13.67 -11.14
C VAL A 124 -12.46 -13.37 -11.74
N ILE A 125 -12.69 -12.10 -12.10
CA ILE A 125 -13.93 -11.69 -12.77
C ILE A 125 -13.75 -11.87 -14.29
N PRO A 126 -14.56 -12.71 -14.95
CA PRO A 126 -14.51 -12.83 -16.41
C PRO A 126 -15.13 -11.60 -17.06
N LEU A 127 -14.31 -10.69 -17.59
CA LEU A 127 -14.76 -9.47 -18.29
C LEU A 127 -15.21 -9.72 -19.75
N GLY A 128 -15.51 -10.96 -20.12
CA GLY A 128 -15.99 -11.34 -21.45
C GLY A 128 -14.99 -10.93 -22.56
N PRO A 129 -15.44 -10.28 -23.67
CA PRO A 129 -14.57 -9.98 -24.82
C PRO A 129 -13.34 -9.13 -24.50
N LEU A 130 -13.37 -8.34 -23.42
CA LEU A 130 -12.23 -7.54 -22.96
C LEU A 130 -11.12 -8.41 -22.37
N GLY A 131 -11.47 -9.56 -21.78
CA GLY A 131 -10.54 -10.55 -21.26
C GLY A 131 -9.88 -11.40 -22.35
N ASP A 132 -10.50 -11.49 -23.52
CA ASP A 132 -10.03 -12.31 -24.65
C ASP A 132 -9.07 -11.55 -25.59
N ILE A 133 -8.83 -10.26 -25.34
CA ILE A 133 -7.89 -9.45 -26.14
C ILE A 133 -6.48 -10.06 -25.99
N PRO A 134 -5.82 -10.50 -27.08
CA PRO A 134 -4.47 -11.04 -27.00
C PRO A 134 -3.51 -10.03 -26.35
N PHE A 135 -2.59 -10.52 -25.50
CA PHE A 135 -1.64 -9.73 -24.73
C PHE A 135 -2.26 -8.86 -23.62
N ILE A 136 -3.24 -8.00 -23.93
CA ILE A 136 -3.80 -7.03 -22.97
C ILE A 136 -4.79 -7.67 -22.00
N GLY A 137 -5.65 -8.57 -22.49
CA GLY A 137 -6.68 -9.26 -21.72
C GLY A 137 -6.13 -9.95 -20.48
N PRO A 138 -5.16 -10.88 -20.62
CA PRO A 138 -4.55 -11.56 -19.48
C PRO A 138 -3.76 -10.64 -18.55
N ILE A 139 -3.25 -9.50 -19.04
CA ILE A 139 -2.44 -8.58 -18.23
C ILE A 139 -3.31 -7.63 -17.40
N LEU A 140 -4.46 -7.18 -17.91
CA LEU A 140 -5.25 -6.12 -17.27
C LEU A 140 -6.72 -6.49 -16.98
N PHE A 141 -7.28 -7.48 -17.65
CA PHE A 141 -8.73 -7.77 -17.65
C PHE A 141 -9.10 -9.19 -17.18
N GLN A 142 -8.14 -9.91 -16.59
CA GLN A 142 -8.34 -11.24 -16.00
C GLN A 142 -7.90 -11.28 -14.52
N HIS A 143 -8.31 -10.26 -13.75
CA HIS A 143 -8.00 -10.13 -12.32
C HIS A 143 -9.23 -10.19 -11.43
N ASP A 144 -9.01 -10.25 -10.13
CA ASP A 144 -10.07 -10.19 -9.12
C ASP A 144 -10.58 -8.75 -8.88
N ALA A 145 -11.67 -8.65 -8.11
CA ALA A 145 -12.33 -7.39 -7.81
C ALA A 145 -11.41 -6.33 -7.19
N LEU A 146 -10.47 -6.71 -6.33
CA LEU A 146 -9.60 -5.78 -5.62
C LEU A 146 -8.55 -5.18 -6.55
N VAL A 147 -8.08 -5.90 -7.57
CA VAL A 147 -7.21 -5.29 -8.59
C VAL A 147 -7.96 -4.18 -9.32
N TYR A 148 -9.21 -4.41 -9.75
CA TYR A 148 -9.99 -3.37 -10.43
C TYR A 148 -10.32 -2.18 -9.54
N ILE A 149 -10.66 -2.43 -8.26
CA ILE A 149 -10.85 -1.36 -7.27
C ILE A 149 -9.56 -0.52 -7.16
N SER A 150 -8.38 -1.14 -7.20
CA SER A 150 -7.11 -0.42 -7.14
C SER A 150 -6.92 0.54 -8.32
N TYR A 151 -7.31 0.15 -9.54
CA TYR A 151 -7.29 1.04 -10.71
C TYR A 151 -8.21 2.23 -10.54
N ILE A 152 -9.44 1.98 -10.10
CA ILE A 152 -10.42 3.04 -9.84
C ILE A 152 -9.90 3.99 -8.76
N LEU A 153 -9.28 3.47 -7.71
CA LEU A 153 -8.70 4.28 -6.64
C LEU A 153 -7.53 5.14 -7.11
N VAL A 154 -6.65 4.63 -7.98
CA VAL A 154 -5.57 5.45 -8.57
C VAL A 154 -6.15 6.65 -9.30
N VAL A 155 -7.16 6.43 -10.15
CA VAL A 155 -7.84 7.50 -10.89
C VAL A 155 -8.55 8.46 -9.93
N ALA A 156 -9.28 7.93 -8.94
CA ALA A 156 -10.04 8.72 -7.99
C ALA A 156 -9.15 9.58 -7.11
N ILE A 157 -8.05 9.03 -6.58
CA ILE A 157 -7.08 9.76 -5.75
C ILE A 157 -6.35 10.80 -6.59
N TRP A 158 -5.96 10.47 -7.82
CA TRP A 158 -5.36 11.44 -8.73
C TRP A 158 -6.31 12.60 -9.04
N TYR A 159 -7.57 12.30 -9.37
CA TYR A 159 -8.57 13.32 -9.64
C TYR A 159 -8.81 14.17 -8.38
N PHE A 160 -9.02 13.54 -7.24
CA PHE A 160 -9.16 14.20 -5.94
C PHE A 160 -8.00 15.17 -5.70
N MET A 161 -6.75 14.70 -5.72
CA MET A 161 -5.58 15.50 -5.36
C MET A 161 -5.31 16.68 -6.30
N PHE A 162 -5.50 16.48 -7.60
CA PHE A 162 -5.06 17.46 -8.60
C PHE A 162 -6.20 18.31 -9.17
N HIS A 163 -7.44 17.86 -9.09
CA HIS A 163 -8.58 18.49 -9.75
C HIS A 163 -9.70 18.95 -8.79
N THR A 164 -9.56 18.74 -7.47
CA THR A 164 -10.57 19.16 -6.49
C THR A 164 -10.04 20.16 -5.46
N ARG A 165 -10.95 20.97 -4.88
CA ARG A 165 -10.60 21.91 -3.79
C ARG A 165 -10.08 21.18 -2.53
N PRO A 166 -10.71 20.09 -2.04
CA PRO A 166 -10.15 19.35 -0.91
C PRO A 166 -8.77 18.75 -1.20
N GLY A 167 -8.49 18.33 -2.44
CA GLY A 167 -7.16 17.86 -2.82
C GLY A 167 -6.09 18.96 -2.89
N LEU A 168 -6.49 20.18 -3.28
CA LEU A 168 -5.61 21.35 -3.13
C LEU A 168 -5.32 21.61 -1.65
N ASN A 169 -6.35 21.54 -0.79
CA ASN A 169 -6.19 21.69 0.66
C ASN A 169 -5.26 20.61 1.24
N LEU A 170 -5.38 19.35 0.81
CA LEU A 170 -4.47 18.28 1.21
C LEU A 170 -3.02 18.64 0.88
N ARG A 171 -2.74 19.05 -0.36
CA ARG A 171 -1.38 19.41 -0.78
C ARG A 171 -0.87 20.63 -0.02
N ALA A 172 -1.68 21.68 0.13
CA ALA A 172 -1.31 22.88 0.87
C ALA A 172 -1.09 22.59 2.36
N LEU A 173 -1.86 21.67 2.96
CA LEU A 173 -1.70 21.20 4.33
C LEU A 173 -0.34 20.52 4.56
N GLY A 174 0.13 19.71 3.61
CA GLY A 174 1.46 19.12 3.69
C GLY A 174 2.60 20.10 3.45
N GLU A 175 2.37 21.17 2.68
CA GLU A 175 3.40 22.18 2.39
C GLU A 175 3.53 23.22 3.50
N ASN A 176 2.41 23.80 3.96
CA ASN A 176 2.39 24.82 4.99
C ASN A 176 1.08 24.75 5.83
N PRO A 177 1.08 23.99 6.93
CA PRO A 177 -0.06 23.89 7.83
C PRO A 177 -0.46 25.24 8.46
N ALA A 178 0.49 26.12 8.75
CA ALA A 178 0.21 27.43 9.35
C ALA A 178 -0.59 28.34 8.40
N ALA A 179 -0.29 28.30 7.10
CA ALA A 179 -1.07 29.01 6.09
C ALA A 179 -2.52 28.48 6.00
N MET A 180 -2.71 27.17 6.17
CA MET A 180 -4.04 26.55 6.18
C MET A 180 -4.88 26.94 7.40
N ASP A 181 -4.25 27.01 8.58
CA ASP A 181 -4.91 27.46 9.80
C ASP A 181 -5.28 28.95 9.73
N ALA A 182 -4.43 29.79 9.13
CA ALA A 182 -4.72 31.21 8.88
C ALA A 182 -5.93 31.42 7.94
N LEU A 183 -6.20 30.47 7.05
CA LEU A 183 -7.40 30.43 6.20
C LEU A 183 -8.65 29.86 6.92
N GLY A 184 -8.52 29.52 8.21
CA GLY A 184 -9.63 29.03 9.05
C GLY A 184 -9.90 27.53 8.94
N LEU A 185 -9.04 26.76 8.27
CA LEU A 185 -9.20 25.31 8.15
C LEU A 185 -8.59 24.59 9.35
N ASN A 186 -9.32 23.61 9.89
CA ASN A 186 -8.82 22.82 11.02
C ASN A 186 -7.76 21.81 10.57
N VAL A 187 -6.49 22.20 10.71
CA VAL A 187 -5.30 21.40 10.38
C VAL A 187 -5.31 20.04 11.06
N PHE A 188 -5.59 20.01 12.37
CA PHE A 188 -5.58 18.77 13.16
C PHE A 188 -6.61 17.79 12.62
N TYR A 189 -7.87 18.23 12.48
CA TYR A 189 -8.97 17.39 12.00
C TYR A 189 -8.68 16.81 10.60
N LEU A 190 -8.17 17.63 9.69
CA LEU A 190 -7.82 17.18 8.34
C LEU A 190 -6.70 16.13 8.36
N ARG A 191 -5.62 16.36 9.14
CA ARG A 191 -4.54 15.38 9.30
C ARG A 191 -5.06 14.04 9.84
N TYR A 192 -5.96 14.07 10.82
CA TYR A 192 -6.60 12.87 11.35
C TYR A 192 -7.34 12.08 10.26
N ILE A 193 -8.17 12.75 9.46
CA ILE A 193 -8.91 12.10 8.37
C ILE A 193 -7.93 11.43 7.40
N TYR A 194 -6.91 12.17 6.93
CA TYR A 194 -6.00 11.67 5.92
C TYR A 194 -5.15 10.50 6.42
N VAL A 195 -4.69 10.53 7.68
CA VAL A 195 -3.97 9.39 8.29
C VAL A 195 -4.87 8.16 8.42
N VAL A 196 -6.11 8.33 8.88
CA VAL A 196 -7.06 7.21 9.05
C VAL A 196 -7.46 6.61 7.70
N VAL A 197 -7.72 7.44 6.69
CA VAL A 197 -7.98 6.97 5.32
C VAL A 197 -6.76 6.24 4.75
N GLY A 198 -5.56 6.74 5.01
CA GLY A 198 -4.32 6.08 4.62
C GLY A 198 -4.17 4.69 5.25
N GLY A 199 -4.41 4.59 6.56
CA GLY A 199 -4.41 3.32 7.28
C GLY A 199 -5.48 2.34 6.81
N ALA A 200 -6.66 2.84 6.47
CA ALA A 200 -7.74 2.04 5.91
C ALA A 200 -7.35 1.41 4.56
N LEU A 201 -6.69 2.18 3.69
CA LEU A 201 -6.13 1.67 2.43
C LEU A 201 -4.99 0.66 2.67
N GLY A 202 -4.11 0.91 3.65
CA GLY A 202 -3.11 -0.07 4.10
C GLY A 202 -3.75 -1.37 4.58
N GLY A 203 -4.83 -1.28 5.35
CA GLY A 203 -5.63 -2.43 5.79
C GLY A 203 -6.18 -3.24 4.61
N ILE A 204 -6.69 -2.57 3.57
CA ILE A 204 -7.13 -3.21 2.32
C ILE A 204 -5.97 -3.92 1.61
N GLY A 205 -4.77 -3.31 1.60
CA GLY A 205 -3.56 -3.98 1.09
C GLY A 205 -3.24 -5.28 1.83
N GLY A 206 -3.49 -5.32 3.13
CA GLY A 206 -3.45 -6.54 3.94
C GLY A 206 -4.56 -7.54 3.57
N ALA A 207 -5.80 -7.07 3.41
CA ALA A 207 -6.93 -7.91 3.00
C ALA A 207 -6.65 -8.61 1.67
N TYR A 208 -6.05 -7.90 0.71
CA TYR A 208 -5.67 -8.48 -0.57
C TYR A 208 -4.70 -9.65 -0.39
N LEU A 209 -3.73 -9.54 0.53
CA LEU A 209 -2.78 -10.62 0.79
C LEU A 209 -3.47 -11.89 1.27
N SER A 210 -4.41 -11.79 2.22
CA SER A 210 -5.06 -12.95 2.87
C SER A 210 -6.35 -13.44 2.22
N LEU A 211 -7.00 -12.63 1.38
CA LEU A 211 -8.29 -12.96 0.76
C LEU A 211 -8.22 -13.19 -0.76
N ALA A 212 -7.17 -12.71 -1.42
CA ALA A 212 -7.03 -12.82 -2.89
C ALA A 212 -5.68 -13.43 -3.30
N TYR A 213 -4.55 -12.84 -2.87
CA TYR A 213 -3.21 -13.24 -3.30
C TYR A 213 -2.82 -14.65 -2.84
N ALA A 214 -2.92 -14.89 -1.54
CA ALA A 214 -2.74 -16.19 -0.91
C ALA A 214 -3.91 -16.37 0.07
N PRO A 215 -5.02 -17.05 -0.31
CA PRO A 215 -6.24 -17.16 0.48
C PRO A 215 -6.13 -17.98 1.78
N SER A 216 -5.18 -17.61 2.62
CA SER A 216 -4.84 -18.21 3.90
C SER A 216 -4.22 -17.15 4.81
N TRP A 217 -4.27 -17.39 6.11
CA TRP A 217 -3.48 -16.63 7.06
C TRP A 217 -2.09 -17.27 7.24
N LEU A 218 -1.05 -16.44 7.11
CA LEU A 218 0.32 -16.78 7.44
C LEU A 218 0.89 -15.65 8.29
N GLU A 219 1.60 -16.02 9.36
CA GLU A 219 2.30 -15.02 10.17
C GLU A 219 3.31 -14.27 9.31
N ASN A 220 3.36 -12.94 9.48
CA ASN A 220 4.26 -12.05 8.74
C ASN A 220 4.11 -12.12 7.20
N MET A 221 2.89 -12.37 6.69
CA MET A 221 2.65 -12.53 5.24
C MET A 221 2.91 -11.28 4.40
N THR A 222 2.92 -10.09 5.00
CA THR A 222 3.34 -8.85 4.33
C THR A 222 4.77 -8.93 3.85
N ALA A 223 5.65 -9.57 4.63
CA ALA A 223 7.05 -9.86 4.29
C ALA A 223 7.82 -8.62 3.79
N GLY A 224 7.58 -7.46 4.40
CA GLY A 224 8.26 -6.20 4.07
C GLY A 224 7.59 -5.36 2.97
N ARG A 225 6.44 -5.78 2.44
CA ARG A 225 5.71 -5.02 1.42
C ARG A 225 5.26 -3.63 1.88
N GLY A 226 4.98 -3.45 3.17
CA GLY A 226 4.69 -2.14 3.75
C GLY A 226 5.90 -1.22 3.70
N TRP A 227 7.10 -1.72 4.00
CA TRP A 227 8.35 -0.95 3.85
C TRP A 227 8.62 -0.55 2.39
N ILE A 228 8.35 -1.47 1.45
CA ILE A 228 8.44 -1.17 0.01
C ILE A 228 7.45 -0.06 -0.36
N ALA A 229 6.24 -0.08 0.18
CA ALA A 229 5.23 0.94 -0.10
C ALA A 229 5.68 2.34 0.36
N VAL A 230 6.26 2.48 1.55
CA VAL A 230 6.81 3.76 2.02
C VAL A 230 7.91 4.28 1.07
N ALA A 231 8.87 3.42 0.72
CA ALA A 231 9.93 3.79 -0.22
C ALA A 231 9.38 4.17 -1.60
N LEU A 232 8.34 3.46 -2.05
CA LEU A 232 7.68 3.71 -3.32
C LEU A 232 7.01 5.09 -3.37
N VAL A 233 6.44 5.60 -2.28
CA VAL A 233 5.83 6.95 -2.27
C VAL A 233 6.85 8.02 -2.62
N ILE A 234 8.07 7.88 -2.10
CA ILE A 234 9.21 8.78 -2.38
C ILE A 234 9.59 8.69 -3.88
N PHE A 235 9.76 7.47 -4.42
CA PHE A 235 10.08 7.28 -5.85
C PHE A 235 8.96 7.74 -6.78
N ALA A 236 7.71 7.60 -6.33
CA ALA A 236 6.54 8.07 -7.03
C ALA A 236 6.40 9.60 -6.98
N LEU A 237 7.22 10.29 -6.18
CA LEU A 237 7.14 11.73 -5.96
C LEU A 237 5.72 12.15 -5.57
N TRP A 238 5.10 11.34 -4.70
CA TRP A 238 3.71 11.49 -4.24
C TRP A 238 2.71 11.71 -5.40
N ASN A 239 2.89 10.98 -6.50
CA ASN A 239 1.97 10.94 -7.64
C ASN A 239 1.32 9.55 -7.77
N PRO A 240 -0.03 9.43 -7.76
CA PRO A 240 -0.71 8.13 -7.79
C PRO A 240 -0.39 7.27 -9.01
N TRP A 241 -0.24 7.87 -10.20
CA TRP A 241 0.11 7.13 -11.41
C TRP A 241 1.50 6.53 -11.35
N ARG A 242 2.46 7.26 -10.76
CA ARG A 242 3.81 6.75 -10.56
C ARG A 242 3.85 5.67 -9.48
N ALA A 243 3.00 5.79 -8.45
CA ALA A 243 2.84 4.73 -7.44
C ALA A 243 2.29 3.44 -8.07
N LEU A 244 1.30 3.53 -8.96
CA LEU A 244 0.81 2.39 -9.76
C LEU A 244 1.95 1.71 -10.54
N MET A 245 2.68 2.48 -11.35
CA MET A 245 3.77 1.94 -12.17
C MET A 245 4.86 1.29 -11.31
N GLY A 246 5.26 1.95 -10.21
CA GLY A 246 6.30 1.42 -9.33
C GLY A 246 5.84 0.20 -8.53
N ALA A 247 4.60 0.16 -8.05
CA ALA A 247 4.06 -1.01 -7.35
C ALA A 247 4.07 -2.25 -8.24
N TYR A 248 3.70 -2.11 -9.51
CA TYR A 248 3.71 -3.22 -10.47
C TYR A 248 5.11 -3.59 -10.93
N LEU A 249 6.03 -2.63 -10.98
CA LEU A 249 7.45 -2.94 -11.17
C LEU A 249 7.98 -3.81 -10.02
N PHE A 250 7.72 -3.44 -8.77
CA PHE A 250 8.11 -4.23 -7.59
C PHE A 250 7.45 -5.61 -7.58
N GLY A 251 6.14 -5.68 -7.85
CA GLY A 251 5.42 -6.94 -8.01
C GLY A 251 6.01 -7.81 -9.11
N GLY A 252 6.44 -7.22 -10.23
CA GLY A 252 7.07 -7.94 -11.33
C GLY A 252 8.45 -8.48 -11.02
N ILE A 253 9.24 -7.77 -10.20
CA ILE A 253 10.53 -8.27 -9.72
C ILE A 253 10.33 -9.47 -8.79
N ASP A 254 9.36 -9.40 -7.88
CA ASP A 254 8.98 -10.53 -7.02
C ASP A 254 8.50 -11.73 -7.85
N ALA A 255 7.58 -11.50 -8.79
CA ALA A 255 7.04 -12.52 -9.67
C ALA A 255 8.13 -13.16 -10.56
N LEU A 256 9.09 -12.37 -11.05
CA LEU A 256 10.24 -12.85 -11.79
C LEU A 256 11.09 -13.79 -10.93
N GLY A 257 11.36 -13.41 -9.67
CA GLY A 257 12.08 -14.24 -8.72
C GLY A 257 11.45 -15.61 -8.55
N PHE A 258 10.13 -15.67 -8.32
CA PHE A 258 9.39 -16.94 -8.23
C PHE A 258 9.46 -17.75 -9.53
N ARG A 259 9.27 -17.11 -10.68
CA ARG A 259 9.22 -17.81 -11.96
C ARG A 259 10.57 -18.38 -12.39
N LEU A 260 11.66 -17.67 -12.12
CA LEU A 260 13.02 -18.18 -12.38
C LEU A 260 13.33 -19.43 -11.54
N GLN A 261 12.81 -19.51 -10.31
CA GLN A 261 12.94 -20.72 -9.46
C GLN A 261 12.15 -21.90 -10.04
N VAL A 262 10.91 -21.67 -10.49
CA VAL A 262 10.07 -22.71 -11.11
C VAL A 262 10.68 -23.25 -12.40
N LEU A 263 11.38 -22.41 -13.18
CA LEU A 263 12.09 -22.81 -14.40
C LEU A 263 13.37 -23.62 -14.14
N GLY A 264 13.72 -23.89 -12.88
CA GLY A 264 14.86 -24.74 -12.54
C GLY A 264 16.23 -24.11 -12.81
N ILE A 265 16.29 -22.79 -13.00
CA ILE A 265 17.57 -22.07 -13.07
C ILE A 265 18.24 -22.23 -11.70
N GLN A 266 19.42 -22.85 -11.67
CA GLN A 266 20.21 -23.10 -10.45
C GLN A 266 20.85 -21.82 -9.87
N MET A 267 20.08 -20.72 -9.85
CA MET A 267 20.48 -19.50 -9.18
C MET A 267 20.06 -19.61 -7.71
N SER A 268 20.99 -19.31 -6.81
CA SER A 268 20.69 -19.35 -5.38
C SER A 268 19.49 -18.44 -5.08
N PRO A 269 18.48 -18.92 -4.32
CA PRO A 269 17.33 -18.11 -3.93
C PRO A 269 17.73 -16.81 -3.22
N PHE A 270 18.92 -16.75 -2.61
CA PHE A 270 19.46 -15.55 -1.99
C PHE A 270 19.71 -14.43 -3.02
N PHE A 271 20.25 -14.74 -4.21
CA PHE A 271 20.45 -13.72 -5.26
C PHE A 271 19.12 -13.18 -5.79
N LEU A 272 18.12 -14.05 -5.94
CA LEU A 272 16.78 -13.64 -6.38
C LEU A 272 16.12 -12.73 -5.34
N LYS A 273 16.30 -13.02 -4.05
CA LYS A 273 15.85 -12.15 -2.94
C LYS A 273 16.57 -10.80 -2.87
N MET A 274 17.75 -10.66 -3.49
CA MET A 274 18.45 -9.37 -3.59
C MET A 274 17.91 -8.47 -4.70
N LEU A 275 17.18 -9.02 -5.69
CA LEU A 275 16.73 -8.27 -6.87
C LEU A 275 15.87 -7.03 -6.50
N PRO A 276 14.86 -7.12 -5.61
CA PRO A 276 14.06 -5.94 -5.26
C PRO A 276 14.92 -4.80 -4.70
N TYR A 277 15.91 -5.14 -3.86
CA TYR A 277 16.80 -4.17 -3.23
C TYR A 277 17.76 -3.51 -4.23
N LEU A 278 18.33 -4.29 -5.15
CA LEU A 278 19.18 -3.73 -6.21
C LEU A 278 18.38 -2.79 -7.11
N PHE A 279 17.15 -3.17 -7.46
CA PHE A 279 16.27 -2.32 -8.26
C PHE A 279 15.86 -1.04 -7.50
N THR A 280 15.56 -1.08 -6.21
CA THR A 280 15.34 0.15 -5.42
C THR A 280 16.52 1.11 -5.52
N VAL A 281 17.76 0.62 -5.40
CA VAL A 281 18.96 1.46 -5.51
C VAL A 281 19.07 2.08 -6.90
N LEU A 282 18.85 1.28 -7.96
CA LEU A 282 18.91 1.77 -9.35
C LEU A 282 17.84 2.84 -9.62
N ILE A 283 16.61 2.62 -9.15
CA ILE A 283 15.51 3.59 -9.30
C ILE A 283 15.82 4.87 -8.54
N LEU A 284 16.32 4.78 -7.30
CA LEU A 284 16.71 5.95 -6.51
C LEU A 284 17.77 6.78 -7.25
N VAL A 285 18.83 6.14 -7.74
CA VAL A 285 19.90 6.82 -8.49
C VAL A 285 19.33 7.51 -9.73
N PHE A 286 18.46 6.83 -10.47
CA PHE A 286 17.83 7.40 -11.67
C PHE A 286 16.92 8.60 -11.36
N VAL A 287 16.08 8.50 -10.33
CA VAL A 287 15.14 9.57 -9.93
C VAL A 287 15.91 10.79 -9.44
N VAL A 288 16.91 10.60 -8.57
CA VAL A 288 17.74 11.70 -8.03
C VAL A 288 18.53 12.38 -9.14
N ALA A 289 19.13 11.60 -10.05
CA ALA A 289 19.86 12.15 -11.19
C ALA A 289 18.97 13.02 -12.09
N ARG A 290 17.71 12.60 -12.31
CA ARG A 290 16.77 13.30 -13.19
C ARG A 290 16.16 14.56 -12.57
N GLN A 291 16.05 14.62 -11.24
CA GLN A 291 15.44 15.74 -10.52
C GLN A 291 16.42 16.85 -10.11
N LYS A 292 17.69 16.78 -10.55
CA LYS A 292 18.74 17.76 -10.20
C LYS A 292 18.81 18.04 -8.67
N GLY A 293 18.56 17.02 -7.85
CA GLY A 293 18.63 17.12 -6.39
C GLY A 293 17.46 17.81 -5.67
N ARG A 294 16.38 18.21 -6.35
CA ARG A 294 15.17 18.77 -5.69
C ARG A 294 14.09 17.72 -5.51
N LEU A 295 13.98 17.14 -4.31
CA LEU A 295 12.86 16.26 -3.95
C LEU A 295 11.60 17.10 -3.72
N THR A 296 10.46 16.69 -4.30
CA THR A 296 9.16 17.36 -4.18
C THR A 296 8.40 16.94 -2.91
N ALA A 297 9.14 16.66 -1.83
CA ALA A 297 8.57 16.24 -0.56
C ALA A 297 7.76 17.40 0.05
N PRO A 298 6.61 17.14 0.68
CA PRO A 298 5.84 18.17 1.36
C PRO A 298 6.68 18.90 2.41
N GLY A 299 6.67 20.23 2.42
CA GLY A 299 7.52 21.04 3.29
C GLY A 299 7.38 20.76 4.80
N ALA A 300 6.20 20.34 5.26
CA ALA A 300 5.93 20.00 6.65
C ALA A 300 5.95 18.50 6.96
N LEU A 301 6.47 17.66 6.06
CA LEU A 301 6.53 16.22 6.23
C LEU A 301 7.39 15.86 7.46
N GLY A 302 6.81 15.12 8.41
CA GLY A 302 7.53 14.69 9.61
C GLY A 302 7.59 15.73 10.72
N LEU A 303 7.05 16.94 10.50
CA LEU A 303 7.06 18.03 11.48
C LEU A 303 5.75 18.06 12.28
N SER A 304 5.90 18.11 13.60
CA SER A 304 4.80 18.42 14.50
C SER A 304 4.31 19.85 14.24
N TYR A 305 3.00 20.07 14.33
CA TYR A 305 2.39 21.38 14.14
C TYR A 305 1.86 21.92 15.47
N ASP A 306 2.24 23.15 15.78
CA ASP A 306 1.67 23.95 16.87
C ASP A 306 1.06 25.24 16.30
N ARG A 307 -0.12 25.62 16.80
CA ARG A 307 -0.76 26.89 16.45
C ARG A 307 -0.06 28.08 17.12
N GLU A 308 0.61 27.85 18.24
CA GLU A 308 1.22 28.88 19.08
C GLU A 308 2.66 29.23 18.67
N GLU A 309 3.34 28.37 17.91
CA GLU A 309 4.66 28.66 17.32
C GLU A 309 4.49 29.44 16.01
N ARG A 310 4.43 30.78 16.11
CA ARG A 310 4.46 31.71 14.96
C ARG A 310 5.78 32.46 14.87
#